data_AF-A2YX80-F1
#
_entry.id   AF-A2YX80-F1
#
_cell.length_a   1.000
_cell.length_b   1.000
_cell.length_c   1.000
_cell.angle_alpha   90.00
_cell.angle_beta   90.00
_cell.angle_gamma   90.00
#
_symmetry.space_group_name_H-M   'P 1'
#
loop_
_entity.id
_entity.type
_entity.pdbx_description
1 polymer ?
#
loop_
_entity_poly.entity_id
_entity_poly.type
_entity_poly.pdbx_seq_one_letter_code
_entity_poly.pdbx_strand_id
1 'polypeptide(L)'
;MADMYALDRLKLMCAQRLLQDMTADSVADMLACAETYNCPELKNRCIDFFAAENNFKKAAFTDGFAVLLQKFPVIAAELKKRVGI
;
A
#
# COMPACT_ATOMS: atom_id res chain seq x y z
N MET A 1 2.29 -28.25 3.79
CA MET A 1 1.38 -27.40 2.97
C MET A 1 0.23 -26.84 3.82
N ALA A 2 0.54 -26.31 5.01
CA ALA A 2 -0.42 -25.63 5.88
C ALA A 2 0.06 -24.23 6.28
N ASP A 3 1.37 -23.96 6.16
CA ASP A 3 1.96 -22.69 6.60
C ASP A 3 1.68 -21.51 5.65
N MET A 4 1.51 -21.75 4.34
CA MET A 4 1.18 -20.65 3.41
C MET A 4 -0.24 -20.12 3.62
N TYR A 5 -1.22 -21.01 3.84
CA TYR A 5 -2.60 -20.60 4.12
C TYR A 5 -2.77 -19.94 5.50
N ALA A 6 -1.99 -20.37 6.50
CA ALA A 6 -1.98 -19.75 7.81
C ALA A 6 -1.30 -18.37 7.79
N LEU A 7 -0.19 -18.23 7.07
CA LEU A 7 0.48 -16.94 6.86
C LEU A 7 -0.38 -15.98 6.05
N ASP A 8 -1.12 -16.44 5.04
CA ASP A 8 -2.03 -15.58 4.28
C ASP A 8 -3.17 -15.03 5.14
N ARG A 9 -3.73 -15.85 6.03
CA ARG A 9 -4.79 -15.40 6.95
C ARG A 9 -4.26 -14.47 8.03
N LEU A 10 -3.06 -14.72 8.56
CA LEU A 10 -2.39 -13.81 9.51
C LEU A 10 -2.01 -12.48 8.82
N LYS A 11 -1.47 -12.55 7.59
CA LYS A 11 -1.14 -11.39 6.76
C LYS A 11 -2.39 -10.57 6.45
N LEU A 12 -3.52 -11.20 6.13
CA LEU A 12 -4.80 -10.52 5.92
C LEU A 12 -5.28 -9.82 7.20
N MET A 13 -5.19 -10.47 8.36
CA MET A 13 -5.56 -9.84 9.63
C MET A 13 -4.61 -8.69 10.02
N CYS A 14 -3.31 -8.83 9.75
CA CYS A 14 -2.33 -7.76 9.93
C CYS A 14 -2.61 -6.61 8.96
N ALA A 15 -2.82 -6.89 7.67
CA ALA A 15 -3.19 -5.95 6.63
C ALA A 15 -4.46 -5.17 7.03
N GLN A 16 -5.47 -5.85 7.57
CA GLN A 16 -6.75 -5.25 7.94
C GLN A 16 -6.64 -4.34 9.17
N ARG A 17 -5.81 -4.69 10.17
CA ARG A 17 -5.50 -3.79 11.30
C ARG A 17 -4.62 -2.62 10.88
N LEU A 18 -3.59 -2.89 10.09
CA LEU A 18 -2.71 -1.87 9.52
C LEU A 18 -3.49 -0.88 8.64
N LEU A 19 -4.51 -1.35 7.92
CA LEU A 19 -5.46 -0.50 7.17
C LEU A 19 -6.31 0.39 8.09
N GLN A 20 -6.65 -0.04 9.31
CA GLN A 20 -7.39 0.79 10.27
C GLN A 20 -6.53 1.92 10.84
N ASP A 21 -5.22 1.69 11.00
CA ASP A 21 -4.25 2.69 11.44
C ASP A 21 -3.53 3.39 10.27
N MET A 22 -4.06 3.28 9.04
CA MET A 22 -3.42 3.80 7.84
C MET A 22 -3.43 5.33 7.82
N THR A 23 -2.23 5.90 7.86
CA THR A 23 -1.98 7.33 7.70
C THR A 23 -1.26 7.61 6.38
N ALA A 24 -1.19 8.87 5.99
CA ALA A 24 -0.47 9.31 4.80
C ALA A 24 1.04 8.97 4.81
N ASP A 25 1.63 8.83 6.00
CA ASP A 25 3.02 8.37 6.16
C ASP A 25 3.10 6.84 6.07
N SER A 26 2.23 6.12 6.78
CA SER A 26 2.27 4.65 6.84
C SER A 26 1.75 3.94 5.58
N VAL A 27 0.98 4.62 4.72
CA VAL A 27 0.52 4.04 3.45
C VAL A 27 1.69 3.70 2.54
N ALA A 28 2.79 4.45 2.62
CA ALA A 28 3.98 4.17 1.84
C ALA A 28 4.63 2.86 2.28
N ASP A 29 4.85 2.69 3.58
CA ASP A 29 5.41 1.45 4.14
C ASP A 29 4.51 0.24 3.89
N MET A 30 3.19 0.43 3.92
CA MET A 30 2.24 -0.64 3.63
C MET A 30 2.24 -1.05 2.15
N LEU A 31 2.36 -0.10 1.23
CA LEU A 31 2.54 -0.39 -0.19
C LEU A 31 3.85 -1.14 -0.44
N ALA A 32 4.95 -0.73 0.21
CA ALA A 32 6.22 -1.44 0.15
C ALA A 32 6.09 -2.88 0.68
N CYS A 33 5.39 -3.06 1.80
CA CYS A 33 5.11 -4.39 2.36
C CYS A 33 4.27 -5.23 1.39
N ALA A 34 3.19 -4.68 0.84
CA ALA A 34 2.30 -5.39 -0.08
C ALA A 34 3.05 -5.89 -1.31
N GLU A 35 3.92 -5.06 -1.89
CA GLU A 35 4.75 -5.43 -3.03
C GLU A 35 5.82 -6.46 -2.63
N THR A 36 6.48 -6.28 -1.48
CA THR A 36 7.51 -7.22 -0.98
C THR A 36 6.96 -8.62 -0.69
N TYR A 37 5.75 -8.69 -0.12
CA TYR A 37 5.11 -9.95 0.23
C TYR A 37 4.17 -10.49 -0.86
N ASN A 38 4.13 -9.84 -2.03
CA ASN A 38 3.27 -10.17 -3.16
C ASN A 38 1.78 -10.35 -2.75
N CYS A 39 1.26 -9.39 -1.97
CA CYS A 39 -0.11 -9.39 -1.46
C CYS A 39 -0.97 -8.38 -2.25
N PRO A 40 -1.61 -8.81 -3.36
CA PRO A 40 -2.35 -7.90 -4.25
C PRO A 40 -3.59 -7.28 -3.59
N GLU A 41 -4.18 -7.95 -2.59
CA GLU A 41 -5.36 -7.44 -1.87
C GLU A 41 -5.01 -6.22 -1.00
N LEU A 42 -3.93 -6.30 -0.23
CA LEU A 42 -3.43 -5.15 0.57
C LEU A 42 -3.01 -4.00 -0.36
N LYS A 43 -2.33 -4.31 -1.47
CA LYS A 43 -1.90 -3.31 -2.45
C LYS A 43 -3.09 -2.54 -3.03
N ASN A 44 -4.13 -3.22 -3.49
CA ASN A 44 -5.33 -2.56 -4.01
C ASN A 44 -6.00 -1.68 -2.94
N ARG A 45 -6.12 -2.16 -1.70
CA ARG A 45 -6.69 -1.36 -0.59
C ARG A 45 -5.88 -0.12 -0.28
N CYS A 46 -4.54 -0.21 -0.28
CA CYS A 46 -3.67 0.95 -0.10
C CYS A 46 -3.85 1.96 -1.24
N ILE A 47 -3.92 1.48 -2.48
CA ILE A 47 -4.17 2.30 -3.67
C ILE A 47 -5.54 2.98 -3.60
N ASP A 48 -6.59 2.28 -3.17
CA ASP A 48 -7.93 2.85 -3.00
C ASP A 48 -7.94 3.94 -1.92
N PHE A 49 -7.25 3.71 -0.79
CA PHE A 49 -7.06 4.72 0.24
C PHE A 49 -6.29 5.94 -0.29
N PHE A 50 -5.30 5.70 -1.14
CA PHE A 50 -4.48 6.73 -1.77
C PHE A 50 -5.25 7.53 -2.82
N ALA A 51 -6.15 6.88 -3.56
CA ALA A 51 -7.00 7.52 -4.57
C ALA A 51 -8.03 8.48 -3.96
N ALA A 52 -8.26 8.43 -2.64
CA ALA A 52 -9.01 9.47 -1.96
C ALA A 52 -8.22 10.79 -1.96
N GLU A 53 -8.77 11.84 -2.59
CA GLU A 53 -8.11 13.13 -2.85
C GLU A 53 -7.37 13.74 -1.64
N ASN A 54 -7.95 13.59 -0.44
CA ASN A 54 -7.39 14.17 0.78
C ASN A 54 -6.14 13.42 1.27
N ASN A 55 -6.03 12.14 0.93
CA ASN A 55 -4.91 11.27 1.31
C ASN A 55 -3.80 11.32 0.26
N PHE A 56 -4.14 11.38 -1.03
CA PHE A 56 -3.17 11.54 -2.12
C PHE A 56 -2.24 12.73 -1.85
N LYS A 57 -2.81 13.91 -1.59
CA LYS A 57 -2.01 15.12 -1.36
C LYS A 57 -1.11 14.95 -0.15
N LYS A 58 -1.67 14.52 0.99
CA LYS A 58 -0.89 14.33 2.23
C LYS A 58 0.25 13.34 2.03
N ALA A 59 -0.03 12.19 1.41
CA ALA A 59 0.93 11.13 1.24
C ALA A 59 1.97 11.45 0.15
N ALA A 60 1.57 12.15 -0.93
CA ALA A 60 2.50 12.61 -1.96
C ALA A 60 3.54 13.62 -1.45
N PHE A 61 3.25 14.32 -0.34
CA PHE A 61 4.18 15.25 0.31
C PHE A 61 5.08 14.58 1.37
N THR A 62 4.99 13.28 1.62
CA THR A 62 5.85 12.60 2.60
C THR A 62 7.12 12.06 1.95
N ASP A 63 8.23 12.12 2.69
CA ASP A 63 9.51 11.56 2.23
C ASP A 63 9.42 10.04 2.02
N GLY A 64 8.66 9.35 2.87
CA GLY A 64 8.42 7.91 2.76
C GLY A 64 7.79 7.51 1.43
N PHE A 65 6.87 8.34 0.91
CA PHE A 65 6.26 8.11 -0.39
C PHE A 65 7.23 8.33 -1.55
N ALA A 66 8.06 9.38 -1.50
CA ALA A 66 9.09 9.60 -2.50
C ALA A 66 10.07 8.42 -2.59
N VAL A 67 10.50 7.89 -1.44
CA VAL A 67 11.37 6.70 -1.36
C VAL A 67 10.66 5.45 -1.90
N LEU A 68 9.38 5.27 -1.58
CA LEU A 68 8.59 4.17 -2.11
C LEU A 68 8.57 4.16 -3.64
N LEU A 69 8.31 5.30 -4.28
CA LEU A 69 8.26 5.40 -5.73
C LEU A 69 9.61 5.13 -6.38
N GLN A 70 10.71 5.51 -5.73
CA GLN A 70 12.06 5.17 -6.19
C GLN A 70 12.35 3.67 -6.08
N LYS A 71 11.94 3.04 -4.98
CA LYS A 71 12.19 1.62 -4.72
C LYS A 71 11.29 0.71 -5.54
N PHE A 72 10.06 1.13 -5.81
CA PHE A 72 9.04 0.38 -6.52
C PHE A 72 8.36 1.22 -7.60
N PRO A 73 9.01 1.42 -8.76
CA PRO A 73 8.46 2.23 -9.86
C PRO A 73 7.15 1.66 -10.43
N VAL A 74 6.88 0.36 -10.24
CA VAL A 74 5.63 -0.30 -10.64
C VAL A 74 4.43 0.28 -9.88
N ILE A 75 4.60 0.57 -8.59
CA ILE A 75 3.56 1.19 -7.76
C ILE A 75 3.23 2.59 -8.28
N ALA A 76 4.25 3.35 -8.68
CA ALA A 76 4.05 4.68 -9.28
C ALA A 76 3.18 4.62 -10.54
N ALA A 77 3.40 3.63 -11.40
CA ALA A 77 2.64 3.44 -12.62
C ALA A 77 1.18 3.05 -12.33
N GLU A 78 0.93 2.20 -11.33
CA GLU A 78 -0.42 1.84 -10.91
C GLU A 78 -1.19 3.00 -10.27
N LEU A 79 -0.52 3.77 -9.40
CA LEU A 79 -1.12 4.96 -8.80
C LEU A 79 -1.52 5.99 -9.86
N LYS A 80 -0.67 6.23 -10.87
CA LYS A 80 -1.03 7.09 -12.02
C LYS A 80 -2.29 6.60 -12.74
N LYS A 81 -2.36 5.29 -13.04
CA LYS A 81 -3.54 4.69 -13.69
C LYS A 81 -4.82 4.83 -12.86
N ARG A 82 -4.72 4.79 -11.54
CA ARG A 82 -5.86 4.79 -10.61
C ARG A 82 -6.33 6.20 -10.25
N VAL A 83 -5.40 7.14 -10.10
CA VAL A 83 -5.70 8.55 -9.80
C VAL A 83 -6.13 9.30 -11.07
N GLY A 84 -5.85 8.76 -12.27
CA GLY A 84 -6.36 9.31 -13.53
C GLY A 84 -5.74 10.66 -13.90
N ILE A 85 -4.48 10.89 -13.50
CA ILE A 85 -3.66 12.06 -13.84
C ILE A 85 -2.59 11.64 -14.85
#